data_AF-A0A4C1T4J0-F1
#
_entry.id   AF-A0A4C1T4J0-F1
#
_cell.length_a   1.000
_cell.length_b   1.000
_cell.length_c   1.000
_cell.angle_alpha   90.00
_cell.angle_beta   90.00
_cell.angle_gamma   90.00
#
_symmetry.space_group_name_H-M   'P 1'
#
loop_
_entity.id
_entity.type
_entity.pdbx_description
1 polymer ?
#
loop_
_entity_poly.entity_id
_entity_poly.type
_entity_poly.pdbx_seq_one_letter_code
_entity_poly.pdbx_strand_id
1 'polypeptide(L)'
;MPPHCAADTVILGRNTENESLVGVAQEILFYDNFESLEEKGDINFAACFESSPNSSTDWSGDEPLDDGSYSLTSMFETLRSAANAASSRSASVFVLCNNGISCHWFTATPNASESVFKPFVFAPQPKISPLTKVPTDNEVTLLHKLHGQRKPASLEHLKALEASCVEEVSAYLAEHPEANEELDELMKDCVEAEVKFYR
;
A
#
# COMPACT_ATOMS: atom_id res chain seq x y z
N MET A 1 -0.84 -21.13 -1.11
CA MET A 1 -1.41 -19.95 -1.79
C MET A 1 -2.74 -20.34 -2.38
N PRO A 2 -3.76 -19.46 -2.37
CA PRO A 2 -5.01 -19.70 -3.08
C PRO A 2 -4.74 -20.01 -4.57
N PRO A 3 -5.57 -20.84 -5.21
CA PRO A 3 -5.47 -21.04 -6.66
C PRO A 3 -5.62 -19.68 -7.38
N HIS A 4 -4.97 -19.51 -8.54
CA HIS A 4 -5.01 -18.29 -9.37
C HIS A 4 -4.23 -17.04 -8.88
N CYS A 5 -3.36 -17.17 -7.88
CA CYS A 5 -2.41 -16.10 -7.54
C CYS A 5 -1.44 -15.80 -8.70
N ALA A 6 -1.32 -14.53 -9.11
CA ALA A 6 -0.25 -14.12 -10.00
C ALA A 6 1.11 -14.38 -9.35
N ALA A 7 1.99 -15.11 -10.05
CA ALA A 7 3.38 -15.37 -9.66
C ALA A 7 3.59 -15.90 -8.22
N ASP A 8 2.67 -16.70 -7.69
CA ASP A 8 2.72 -17.20 -6.30
C ASP A 8 2.80 -16.07 -5.24
N THR A 9 2.11 -14.96 -5.50
CA THR A 9 2.04 -13.81 -4.58
C THR A 9 0.61 -13.42 -4.19
N VAL A 10 0.48 -12.87 -2.98
CA VAL A 10 -0.72 -12.24 -2.44
C VAL A 10 -0.52 -10.73 -2.40
N ILE A 11 -1.45 -9.96 -2.95
CA ILE A 11 -1.45 -8.49 -2.86
C ILE A 11 -2.63 -8.05 -2.01
N LEU A 12 -2.34 -7.37 -0.90
CA LEU A 12 -3.33 -6.82 0.02
C LEU A 12 -3.17 -5.30 0.08
N GLY A 13 -4.23 -4.54 -0.16
CA GLY A 13 -4.20 -3.08 -0.14
C GLY A 13 -5.19 -2.48 0.85
N ARG A 14 -4.80 -1.38 1.49
CA ARG A 14 -5.68 -0.64 2.41
C ARG A 14 -5.40 0.85 2.44
N ASN A 15 -6.48 1.64 2.37
CA ASN A 15 -6.48 3.03 2.80
C ASN A 15 -6.78 3.08 4.30
N THR A 16 -5.95 3.79 5.06
CA THR A 16 -6.19 4.11 6.47
C THR A 16 -7.02 5.38 6.54
N GLU A 17 -8.15 5.32 7.25
CA GLU A 17 -9.04 6.48 7.45
C GLU A 17 -8.91 7.08 8.85
N ASN A 18 -9.40 8.30 9.02
CA ASN A 18 -9.49 8.94 10.34
C ASN A 18 -10.45 8.16 11.26
N GLU A 19 -9.96 7.73 12.42
CA GLU A 19 -10.72 7.02 13.46
C GLU A 19 -12.00 7.75 13.92
N SER A 20 -12.04 9.08 13.85
CA SER A 20 -13.20 9.88 14.25
C SER A 20 -14.29 9.96 13.16
N LEU A 21 -14.04 9.42 11.97
CA LEU A 21 -14.94 9.43 10.80
C LEU A 21 -15.33 8.02 10.37
N VAL A 22 -14.96 6.97 11.12
CA VAL A 22 -15.04 5.59 10.62
C VAL A 22 -16.48 5.09 10.60
N GLY A 23 -16.96 4.90 9.38
CA GLY A 23 -18.01 3.94 9.04
C GLY A 23 -17.50 2.77 8.21
N VAL A 24 -16.36 2.86 7.51
CA VAL A 24 -15.91 1.80 6.59
C VAL A 24 -14.39 1.83 6.43
N ALA A 25 -13.67 0.90 7.05
CA ALA A 25 -12.33 0.57 6.58
C ALA A 25 -12.49 -0.25 5.29
N GLN A 26 -12.05 0.27 4.14
CA GLN A 26 -12.05 -0.50 2.89
C GLN A 26 -10.77 -1.34 2.83
N GLU A 27 -10.93 -2.62 3.13
CA GLU A 27 -9.91 -3.64 2.88
C GLU A 27 -10.12 -4.16 1.46
N ILE A 28 -9.08 -4.08 0.63
CA ILE A 28 -9.11 -4.57 -0.74
C ILE A 28 -8.25 -5.83 -0.77
N LEU A 29 -8.93 -6.98 -0.71
CA LEU A 29 -8.31 -8.30 -0.88
C LEU A 29 -8.50 -8.75 -2.32
N PHE A 30 -7.42 -9.09 -3.01
CA PHE A 30 -7.50 -9.86 -4.26
C PHE A 30 -7.47 -11.36 -3.92
N TYR A 31 -8.58 -11.86 -3.37
CA TYR A 31 -8.90 -13.29 -3.28
C TYR A 31 -10.41 -13.49 -3.33
N ASP A 32 -10.84 -14.45 -4.16
CA ASP A 32 -12.19 -14.97 -4.06
C ASP A 32 -12.31 -15.73 -2.73
N ASN A 33 -12.97 -15.10 -1.75
CA ASN A 33 -13.19 -15.68 -0.42
C ASN A 33 -14.08 -16.94 -0.48
N PHE A 34 -14.68 -17.25 -1.63
CA PHE A 34 -15.62 -18.36 -1.76
C PHE A 34 -14.97 -19.75 -1.81
N GLU A 35 -13.78 -19.93 -2.39
CA GLU A 35 -13.23 -21.28 -2.57
C GLU A 35 -12.62 -21.91 -1.30
N SER A 36 -12.26 -21.11 -0.27
CA SER A 36 -11.61 -21.64 0.94
C SER A 36 -12.55 -21.94 2.11
N LEU A 37 -13.85 -21.67 1.98
CA LEU A 37 -14.86 -21.85 3.05
C LEU A 37 -15.93 -22.91 2.74
N GLU A 38 -15.74 -23.72 1.70
CA GLU A 38 -16.75 -24.69 1.22
C GLU A 38 -17.09 -25.87 2.16
N GLU A 39 -16.62 -25.90 3.41
CA GLU A 39 -17.14 -26.87 4.38
C GLU A 39 -17.69 -26.22 5.65
N LYS A 40 -19.03 -26.08 5.65
CA LYS A 40 -19.98 -25.94 6.78
C LYS A 40 -20.35 -24.52 7.22
N GLY A 41 -21.36 -23.99 6.53
CA GLY A 41 -22.29 -22.97 7.03
C GLY A 41 -22.12 -21.62 6.33
N ASP A 42 -23.24 -21.03 5.90
CA ASP A 42 -23.30 -19.66 5.38
C ASP A 42 -22.99 -18.64 6.49
N ILE A 43 -21.74 -18.59 6.93
CA ILE A 43 -21.25 -17.58 7.86
C ILE A 43 -20.93 -16.33 7.04
N ASN A 44 -21.93 -15.46 6.92
CA ASN A 44 -21.70 -14.11 6.42
C ASN A 44 -21.28 -13.23 7.60
N PHE A 45 -19.97 -12.99 7.75
CA PHE A 45 -19.43 -12.15 8.84
C PHE A 45 -20.06 -10.75 8.85
N ALA A 46 -20.32 -10.16 7.68
CA ALA A 46 -20.97 -8.85 7.61
C ALA A 46 -22.40 -8.89 8.21
N ALA A 47 -23.15 -9.95 7.93
CA ALA A 47 -24.46 -10.17 8.54
C ALA A 47 -24.36 -10.48 10.05
N CYS A 48 -23.35 -11.24 10.48
CA CYS A 48 -23.12 -11.56 11.90
C CYS A 48 -22.76 -10.33 12.75
N PHE A 49 -22.11 -9.33 12.16
CA PHE A 49 -21.70 -8.10 12.85
C PHE A 49 -22.63 -6.92 12.62
N GLU A 50 -23.83 -7.13 12.05
CA GLU A 50 -24.81 -6.09 11.73
C GLU A 50 -24.23 -4.95 10.87
N SER A 51 -23.16 -5.21 10.12
CA SER A 51 -22.67 -4.27 9.13
C SER A 51 -23.60 -4.35 7.92
N SER A 52 -24.57 -3.44 7.85
CA SER A 52 -25.35 -3.26 6.63
C SER A 52 -24.42 -2.80 5.51
N PRO A 53 -24.57 -3.29 4.26
CA PRO A 53 -23.81 -2.80 3.11
C PRO A 53 -24.28 -1.38 2.76
N ASN A 54 -23.89 -0.41 3.59
CA ASN A 54 -24.17 1.02 3.39
C ASN A 54 -23.07 1.70 2.56
N SER A 55 -21.94 1.04 2.36
CA SER A 55 -20.99 1.36 1.30
C SER A 55 -21.39 0.58 0.05
N SER A 56 -21.44 1.25 -1.10
CA SER A 56 -21.45 0.56 -2.39
C SER A 56 -20.41 -0.55 -2.35
N THR A 57 -20.83 -1.79 -2.54
CA THR A 57 -20.00 -2.99 -2.70
C THR A 57 -19.13 -2.95 -3.96
N ASP A 58 -19.09 -1.80 -4.63
CA ASP A 58 -18.41 -1.62 -5.88
C ASP A 58 -16.94 -1.39 -5.61
N TRP A 59 -16.12 -2.24 -6.22
CA TRP A 59 -14.69 -2.03 -6.31
C TRP A 59 -14.40 -0.57 -6.72
N SER A 60 -13.43 0.06 -6.07
CA SER A 60 -13.07 1.44 -6.40
C SER A 60 -12.30 1.47 -7.72
N GLY A 61 -13.03 1.73 -8.80
CA GLY A 61 -12.51 1.70 -10.17
C GLY A 61 -12.87 0.39 -10.88
N ASP A 62 -12.03 -0.02 -11.82
CA ASP A 62 -12.25 -1.25 -12.57
C ASP A 62 -11.96 -2.48 -11.69
N GLU A 63 -12.95 -3.36 -11.57
CA GLU A 63 -12.80 -4.63 -10.87
C GLU A 63 -11.71 -5.47 -11.56
N PRO A 64 -10.81 -6.10 -10.80
CA PRO A 64 -9.77 -6.95 -11.36
C PRO A 64 -10.39 -8.09 -12.17
N LEU A 65 -9.80 -8.38 -13.33
CA LEU A 65 -10.13 -9.59 -14.05
C LEU A 65 -9.52 -10.78 -13.31
N ASP A 66 -10.25 -11.89 -13.23
CA ASP A 66 -9.76 -13.17 -12.69
C ASP A 66 -8.88 -13.90 -13.72
N ASP A 67 -7.87 -13.20 -14.23
CA ASP A 67 -6.92 -13.70 -15.23
C ASP A 67 -5.45 -13.60 -14.76
N GLY A 68 -5.23 -13.18 -13.51
CA GLY A 68 -3.91 -13.00 -12.92
C GLY A 68 -3.16 -11.77 -13.44
N SER A 69 -3.80 -10.85 -14.16
CA SER A 69 -3.18 -9.61 -14.63
C SER A 69 -3.07 -8.51 -13.57
N TYR A 70 -3.76 -8.68 -12.43
CA TYR A 70 -3.77 -7.69 -11.38
C TYR A 70 -2.42 -7.61 -10.66
N SER A 71 -1.79 -6.45 -10.77
CA SER A 71 -0.41 -6.22 -10.34
C SER A 71 -0.31 -5.30 -9.12
N LEU A 72 0.90 -5.16 -8.58
CA LEU A 72 1.19 -4.19 -7.51
C LEU A 72 0.80 -2.75 -7.92
N THR A 73 1.11 -2.34 -9.15
CA THR A 73 0.77 -1.01 -9.64
C THR A 73 -0.74 -0.86 -9.87
N SER A 74 -1.43 -1.93 -10.26
CA SER A 74 -2.90 -1.96 -10.28
C SER A 74 -3.48 -1.66 -8.89
N MET A 75 -2.91 -2.24 -7.83
CA MET A 75 -3.31 -1.95 -6.44
C MET A 75 -3.02 -0.51 -6.02
N PHE A 76 -1.89 0.07 -6.44
CA PHE A 76 -1.63 1.49 -6.17
C PHE A 76 -2.72 2.39 -6.78
N GLU A 77 -3.10 2.14 -8.03
CA GLU A 77 -4.14 2.93 -8.71
C GLU A 77 -5.53 2.70 -8.15
N THR A 78 -5.87 1.48 -7.72
CA THR A 78 -7.12 1.21 -6.99
C THR A 78 -7.18 2.02 -5.69
N LEU A 79 -6.12 1.99 -4.87
CA LEU A 79 -6.09 2.75 -3.61
C LEU A 79 -6.09 4.26 -3.83
N ARG A 80 -5.44 4.75 -4.89
CA ARG A 80 -5.50 6.16 -5.31
C ARG A 80 -6.90 6.58 -5.70
N SER A 81 -7.60 5.75 -6.47
CA SER A 81 -8.97 6.01 -6.91
C SER A 81 -9.98 5.96 -5.76
N ALA A 82 -9.74 5.08 -4.79
CA ALA A 82 -10.53 4.96 -3.56
C ALA A 82 -10.25 6.07 -2.54
N ALA A 83 -9.19 6.87 -2.72
CA ALA A 83 -8.76 7.81 -1.70
C ALA A 83 -9.73 9.00 -1.56
N ASN A 84 -10.07 9.32 -0.32
CA ASN A 84 -10.94 10.43 0.03
C ASN A 84 -10.13 11.52 0.73
N ALA A 85 -10.08 12.71 0.14
CA ALA A 85 -9.29 13.84 0.65
C ALA A 85 -9.64 14.25 2.10
N ALA A 86 -10.86 13.99 2.57
CA ALA A 86 -11.29 14.34 3.92
C ALA A 86 -10.92 13.28 4.98
N SER A 87 -10.97 11.99 4.62
CA SER A 87 -10.79 10.88 5.57
C SER A 87 -9.44 10.19 5.45
N SER A 88 -8.84 10.09 4.25
CA SER A 88 -7.66 9.26 3.99
C SER A 88 -6.37 9.79 4.62
N ARG A 89 -5.73 8.97 5.45
CA ARG A 89 -4.55 9.30 6.26
C ARG A 89 -3.24 8.68 5.77
N SER A 90 -3.32 7.53 5.11
CA SER A 90 -2.20 6.84 4.48
C SER A 90 -2.71 5.64 3.70
N ALA A 91 -1.87 5.05 2.85
CA ALA A 91 -2.13 3.75 2.25
C ALA A 91 -0.97 2.79 2.48
N SER A 92 -1.33 1.51 2.55
CA SER A 92 -0.39 0.40 2.64
C SER A 92 -0.75 -0.70 1.65
N VAL A 93 0.25 -1.29 1.01
CA VAL A 93 0.12 -2.51 0.20
C VAL A 93 1.12 -3.55 0.67
N PHE A 94 0.67 -4.79 0.84
CA PHE A 94 1.51 -5.91 1.25
C PHE A 94 1.56 -6.92 0.11
N VAL A 95 2.75 -7.18 -0.42
CA VAL A 95 3.02 -8.25 -1.38
C VAL A 95 3.66 -9.40 -0.63
N LEU A 96 2.89 -10.46 -0.38
CA LEU A 96 3.36 -11.66 0.32
C LEU A 96 3.74 -12.72 -0.71
N CYS A 97 5.00 -13.12 -0.68
CA CYS A 97 5.55 -14.11 -1.58
C CYS A 97 5.60 -15.47 -0.89
N ASN A 98 5.15 -16.53 -1.56
CA ASN A 98 5.24 -17.89 -1.02
C ASN A 98 6.69 -18.36 -0.87
N ASN A 99 7.52 -17.97 -1.84
CA ASN A 99 8.96 -18.18 -1.86
C ASN A 99 9.64 -16.84 -2.13
N GLY A 100 10.76 -16.58 -1.44
CA GLY A 100 11.50 -15.33 -1.57
C GLY A 100 11.06 -14.26 -0.57
N ILE A 101 11.29 -13.00 -0.95
CA ILE A 101 11.16 -11.85 -0.06
C ILE A 101 9.79 -11.21 -0.23
N SER A 102 9.03 -11.07 0.86
CA SER A 102 7.80 -10.26 0.88
C SER A 102 8.14 -8.77 1.00
N CYS A 103 7.41 -7.92 0.26
CA CYS A 103 7.66 -6.48 0.21
C CYS A 103 6.41 -5.69 0.55
N HIS A 104 6.55 -4.74 1.46
CA HIS A 104 5.48 -3.89 1.97
C HIS A 104 5.67 -2.48 1.45
N TRP A 105 4.60 -1.81 1.09
CA TRP A 105 4.64 -0.50 0.46
C TRP A 105 3.78 0.47 1.26
N PHE A 106 4.35 1.62 1.62
CA PHE A 106 3.65 2.61 2.45
C PHE A 106 3.70 3.98 1.82
N THR A 107 2.61 4.74 1.87
CA THR A 107 2.67 6.16 1.47
C THR A 107 3.44 7.00 2.49
N ALA A 108 3.33 6.69 3.78
CA ALA A 108 3.86 7.51 4.89
C ALA A 108 3.42 9.00 4.85
N THR A 109 2.41 9.31 4.04
CA THR A 109 1.79 10.62 3.82
C THR A 109 0.28 10.46 3.64
N PRO A 110 -0.51 11.50 3.97
CA PRO A 110 -1.96 11.50 3.75
C PRO A 110 -2.36 11.34 2.30
N ASN A 111 -3.57 10.81 2.09
CA ASN A 111 -4.24 10.71 0.80
C ASN A 111 -3.41 10.01 -0.30
N ALA A 112 -3.76 8.74 -0.60
CA ALA A 112 -3.04 7.94 -1.60
C ALA A 112 -3.04 8.57 -3.00
N SER A 113 -4.13 9.25 -3.40
CA SER A 113 -4.24 9.94 -4.70
C SER A 113 -3.15 11.00 -4.92
N GLU A 114 -2.62 11.51 -3.83
CA GLU A 114 -1.66 12.61 -3.77
C GLU A 114 -0.26 12.15 -3.37
N SER A 115 -0.07 10.86 -3.10
CA SER A 115 1.12 10.27 -2.49
C SER A 115 1.82 9.25 -3.39
N VAL A 116 3.07 8.95 -3.03
CA VAL A 116 3.83 7.83 -3.59
C VAL A 116 4.15 6.78 -2.53
N PHE A 117 4.23 5.53 -2.94
CA PHE A 117 4.51 4.36 -2.13
C PHE A 117 6.03 4.13 -2.01
N LYS A 118 6.48 3.86 -0.79
CA LYS A 118 7.87 3.54 -0.45
C LYS A 118 7.95 2.05 -0.09
N PRO A 119 8.86 1.29 -0.71
CA PRO A 119 9.06 -0.10 -0.38
C PRO A 119 9.73 -0.26 0.98
N PHE A 120 9.37 -1.33 1.67
CA PHE A 120 9.90 -1.76 2.95
C PHE A 120 9.97 -3.28 2.93
N VAL A 121 11.14 -3.80 3.30
CA VAL A 121 11.40 -5.22 3.45
C VAL A 121 11.93 -5.45 4.86
N PHE A 122 11.60 -6.61 5.44
CA PHE A 122 12.25 -7.07 6.67
C PHE A 122 13.67 -7.56 6.39
N ALA A 123 14.57 -6.61 6.14
CA ALA A 123 16.00 -6.83 6.01
C ALA A 123 16.67 -7.11 7.39
N PRO A 124 17.96 -7.47 7.45
CA PRO A 124 18.64 -7.74 8.72
C PRO A 124 18.65 -6.56 9.70
N GLN A 125 18.82 -5.33 9.22
CA GLN A 125 18.86 -4.11 10.03
C GLN A 125 18.12 -2.93 9.34
N PRO A 126 16.79 -3.04 9.16
CA PRO A 126 16.05 -2.07 8.37
C PRO A 126 16.09 -0.69 9.05
N LYS A 127 16.41 0.32 8.26
CA LYS A 127 16.52 1.70 8.69
C LYS A 127 15.34 2.50 8.18
N ILE A 128 14.71 3.20 9.11
CA ILE A 128 13.60 4.09 8.83
C ILE A 128 14.09 5.53 8.94
N SER A 129 13.76 6.35 7.95
CA SER A 129 14.13 7.76 7.96
C SER A 129 13.51 8.47 9.18
N PRO A 130 14.27 9.28 9.94
CA PRO A 130 13.70 10.10 11.02
C PRO A 130 12.66 11.12 10.50
N LEU A 131 12.60 11.34 9.18
CA LEU A 131 11.64 12.23 8.52
C LEU A 131 10.19 11.71 8.58
N THR A 132 10.00 10.42 8.88
CA THR A 132 8.69 9.79 9.14
C THR A 132 8.36 9.70 10.63
N LYS A 133 9.25 10.18 11.51
CA LYS A 133 9.00 10.25 12.95
C LYS A 133 8.44 11.63 13.31
N VAL A 134 7.43 11.67 14.17
CA VAL A 134 6.90 12.93 14.73
C VAL A 134 7.92 13.48 15.75
N PRO A 135 8.48 14.69 15.53
CA PRO A 135 9.34 15.35 16.51
C PRO A 135 8.54 15.74 17.77
N THR A 136 9.20 15.84 18.93
CA THR A 136 8.56 16.13 20.22
C THR A 136 7.72 17.42 20.22
N ASP A 137 8.12 18.42 19.45
CA ASP A 137 7.47 19.75 19.40
C ASP A 137 6.55 19.95 18.17
N ASN A 138 6.17 18.87 17.47
CA ASN A 138 5.32 18.95 16.29
C ASN A 138 4.19 17.91 16.37
N GLU A 139 3.08 18.20 15.68
CA GLU A 139 1.95 17.27 15.57
C GLU A 139 2.12 16.26 14.43
N VAL A 140 2.95 16.59 13.43
CA VAL A 140 3.14 15.82 12.21
C VAL A 140 4.61 15.61 11.90
N THR A 141 4.90 14.60 11.07
CA THR A 141 6.25 14.30 10.58
C THR A 141 6.72 15.40 9.62
N LEU A 142 8.04 15.51 9.41
CA LEU A 142 8.56 16.47 8.42
C LEU A 142 8.10 16.11 7.01
N LEU A 143 8.08 14.81 6.68
CA LEU A 143 7.57 14.32 5.40
C LEU A 143 6.12 14.75 5.18
N HIS A 144 5.24 14.54 6.17
CA HIS A 144 3.84 14.96 6.12
C HIS A 144 3.72 16.46 5.89
N LYS A 145 4.46 17.26 6.67
CA LYS A 145 4.44 18.72 6.56
C LYS A 145 4.80 19.19 5.15
N LEU A 146 5.87 18.66 4.57
CA LEU A 146 6.33 19.03 3.24
C LEU A 146 5.38 18.52 2.15
N HIS A 147 4.82 17.32 2.33
CA HIS A 147 3.80 16.78 1.45
C HIS A 147 2.57 17.69 1.35
N GLY A 148 2.12 18.30 2.46
CA GLY A 148 1.04 19.29 2.44
C GLY A 148 1.40 20.63 1.79
N GLN A 149 2.69 20.89 1.55
CA GLN A 149 3.21 22.10 0.92
C GLN A 149 3.71 21.87 -0.51
N ARG A 150 3.56 20.64 -1.02
CA ARG A 150 4.09 20.24 -2.33
C ARG A 150 3.45 21.03 -3.47
N LYS A 151 4.19 21.21 -4.55
CA LYS A 151 3.64 21.76 -5.80
C LYS A 151 2.92 20.64 -6.57
N PRO A 152 1.78 20.92 -7.23
CA PRO A 152 1.08 19.91 -8.02
C PRO A 152 1.98 19.23 -9.08
N ALA A 153 2.85 20.01 -9.74
CA ALA A 153 3.79 19.49 -10.74
C ALA A 153 4.86 18.53 -10.16
N SER A 154 5.08 18.53 -8.84
CA SER A 154 6.00 17.58 -8.20
C SER A 154 5.42 16.16 -8.17
N LEU A 155 4.09 16.00 -8.19
CA LEU A 155 3.45 14.70 -8.04
C LEU A 155 3.69 13.79 -9.26
N GLU A 156 3.60 14.33 -10.48
CA GLU A 156 3.86 13.54 -11.69
C GLU A 156 5.29 13.01 -11.73
N HIS A 157 6.26 13.85 -11.37
CA HIS A 157 7.67 13.43 -11.27
C HIS A 157 7.87 12.37 -10.18
N LEU A 158 7.25 12.54 -9.02
CA LEU A 158 7.31 11.56 -7.94
C LEU A 158 6.69 10.22 -8.35
N LYS A 159 5.56 10.22 -9.07
CA LYS A 159 4.93 9.00 -9.61
C LYS A 159 5.81 8.29 -10.65
N ALA A 160 6.51 9.05 -11.49
CA ALA A 160 7.48 8.45 -12.42
C ALA A 160 8.65 7.77 -11.68
N LEU A 161 9.15 8.40 -10.60
CA LEU A 161 10.18 7.80 -9.75
C LEU A 161 9.67 6.57 -9.00
N GLU A 162 8.42 6.59 -8.53
CA GLU A 162 7.78 5.42 -7.94
C GLU A 162 7.73 4.25 -8.94
N ALA A 163 7.32 4.51 -10.19
CA ALA A 163 7.25 3.47 -11.21
C ALA A 163 8.62 2.82 -11.45
N SER A 164 9.68 3.62 -11.60
CA SER A 164 11.05 3.10 -11.73
C SER A 164 11.49 2.32 -10.48
N CYS A 165 11.16 2.82 -9.29
CA CYS A 165 11.47 2.14 -8.02
C CYS A 165 10.76 0.78 -7.92
N VAL A 166 9.50 0.69 -8.36
CA VAL A 166 8.75 -0.58 -8.40
C VAL A 166 9.43 -1.58 -9.33
N GLU A 167 9.84 -1.16 -10.52
CA GLU A 167 10.53 -2.04 -11.47
C GLU A 167 11.88 -2.53 -10.91
N GLU A 168 12.70 -1.63 -10.37
CA GLU A 168 14.00 -1.95 -9.79
C GLU A 168 13.90 -2.89 -8.59
N VAL A 169 12.98 -2.60 -7.65
CA VAL A 169 12.76 -3.46 -6.48
C VAL A 169 12.20 -4.81 -6.91
N SER A 170 11.24 -4.86 -7.83
CA SER A 170 10.67 -6.12 -8.29
C SER A 170 11.72 -7.01 -8.97
N ALA A 171 12.57 -6.42 -9.81
CA ALA A 171 13.68 -7.13 -10.43
C ALA A 171 14.68 -7.65 -9.38
N TYR A 172 15.06 -6.79 -8.42
CA TYR A 172 15.98 -7.17 -7.36
C TYR A 172 15.45 -8.35 -6.53
N LEU A 173 14.20 -8.29 -6.08
CA LEU A 173 13.59 -9.33 -5.25
C LEU A 173 13.38 -10.64 -6.01
N ALA A 174 13.24 -10.60 -7.34
CA ALA A 174 13.15 -11.81 -8.17
C ALA A 174 14.52 -12.52 -8.30
N GLU A 175 15.62 -11.76 -8.28
CA GLU A 175 16.98 -12.30 -8.37
C GLU A 175 17.55 -12.77 -7.02
N HIS A 176 17.02 -12.25 -5.91
CA HIS A 176 17.52 -12.51 -4.57
C HIS A 176 16.49 -13.26 -3.70
N PRO A 177 16.76 -14.53 -3.34
CA PRO A 177 15.82 -15.34 -2.57
C PRO A 177 15.73 -14.95 -1.09
N GLU A 178 16.73 -14.24 -0.56
CA GLU A 178 16.84 -13.88 0.85
C GLU A 178 17.16 -12.39 1.02
N ALA A 179 16.53 -11.75 2.01
CA ALA A 179 16.78 -10.35 2.31
C ALA A 179 18.19 -10.17 2.89
N ASN A 180 18.88 -9.12 2.46
CA ASN A 180 20.24 -8.81 2.85
C ASN A 180 20.40 -7.32 3.21
N GLU A 181 21.61 -6.93 3.58
CA GLU A 181 21.95 -5.58 4.05
C GLU A 181 21.78 -4.47 2.98
N GLU A 182 21.71 -4.81 1.68
CA GLU A 182 21.44 -3.83 0.62
C GLU A 182 20.02 -3.26 0.72
N LEU A 183 19.10 -4.01 1.33
CA LEU A 183 17.71 -3.60 1.54
C LEU A 183 17.51 -2.82 2.85
N ASP A 184 18.53 -2.70 3.70
CA ASP A 184 18.41 -2.06 5.02
C ASP A 184 18.00 -0.59 4.90
N GLU A 185 18.51 0.14 3.90
CA GLU A 185 18.25 1.57 3.74
C GLU A 185 17.10 1.86 2.76
N LEU A 186 16.46 0.83 2.17
CA LEU A 186 15.53 0.95 1.04
C LEU A 186 14.42 1.98 1.28
N MET A 187 13.64 1.81 2.36
CA MET A 187 12.55 2.74 2.67
C MET A 187 13.06 4.13 3.02
N LYS A 188 14.18 4.20 3.78
CA LYS A 188 14.77 5.47 4.21
C LYS A 188 15.18 6.30 3.00
N ASP A 189 15.84 5.70 2.02
CA ASP A 189 16.35 6.41 0.86
C ASP A 189 15.21 6.93 -0.02
N CYS A 190 14.13 6.16 -0.20
CA CYS A 190 12.91 6.63 -0.86
C CYS A 190 12.28 7.84 -0.15
N VAL A 191 12.18 7.81 1.18
CA VAL A 191 11.66 8.95 1.97
C VAL A 191 12.54 10.19 1.83
N GLU A 192 13.86 10.02 1.94
CA GLU A 192 14.80 11.13 1.86
C GLU A 192 14.86 11.73 0.45
N ALA A 193 14.73 10.91 -0.59
CA ALA A 193 14.60 11.36 -1.97
C ALA A 193 13.33 12.22 -2.14
N GLU A 194 12.17 11.75 -1.69
CA GLU A 194 10.92 12.50 -1.79
C GLU A 194 11.00 13.85 -1.04
N VAL A 195 11.57 13.87 0.17
CA VAL A 195 11.76 15.12 0.92
C VAL A 195 12.67 16.09 0.18
N LYS A 196 13.71 15.61 -0.51
CA LYS A 196 14.55 16.46 -1.38
C LYS A 196 13.75 17.03 -2.55
N PHE A 197 12.79 16.29 -3.10
CA PHE A 197 11.90 16.78 -4.16
C PHE A 197 10.92 17.88 -3.72
N TYR A 198 10.53 17.88 -2.44
CA TYR A 198 9.64 18.92 -1.91
C TYR A 198 10.33 20.24 -1.56
N ARG A 199 11.67 20.25 -1.46
CA ARG A 199 12.46 21.44 -1.10
C ARG A 199 12.97 22.17 -2.35
#